data_AF-A0A497CGW4-F1
#
_entry.id   AF-A0A497CGW4-F1
#
_cell.length_a   1.000
_cell.length_b   1.000
_cell.length_c   1.000
_cell.angle_alpha   90.00
_cell.angle_beta   90.00
_cell.angle_gamma   90.00
#
_symmetry.space_group_name_H-M   'P 1'
#
loop_
_entity.id
_entity.type
_entity.pdbx_description
1 polymer ?
#
loop_
_entity_poly.entity_id
_entity_poly.type
_entity_poly.pdbx_seq_one_letter_code
_entity_poly.pdbx_strand_id
1 'polypeptide(L)'
;MPQKPNINLFIVGAAKSGTTSLYNYLNQHPDVYFPNVKEPNYYAAIESEDSLVYKKPKENVFYHNKIIKDQDNYFSLYKNSYKYKIIGDASPSYLWDTNSSQKIYSDFPESKILIILRNPINRAFSHYLMNIKSGVEKEDDFFKALKRDENTHPKVWGDGKVMLYKELGMYYPQVNSYYDVFDKENIKVIIYEEFFEDTKKGMSSVLEFLEISDFNKNEVDFDKVYNVYKSPNGKLSKTLLRHRTKFNFIRRFTPNRLKYFLQNKILFKNSSKPKMGNEAYSYLLRAFQQDIMNLEGLLNRDLDGWK
;
A
#
# COMPACT_ATOMS: atom_id res chain seq x y z
N MET A 1 -0.52 4.47 30.82
CA MET A 1 -0.66 3.78 29.52
C MET A 1 -1.87 4.38 28.81
N PRO A 2 -1.81 4.67 27.51
CA PRO A 2 -2.98 5.11 26.76
C PRO A 2 -4.06 4.02 26.81
N GLN A 3 -5.32 4.43 26.91
CA GLN A 3 -6.46 3.51 26.79
C GLN A 3 -6.43 2.86 25.40
N LYS A 4 -6.72 1.56 25.32
CA LYS A 4 -6.83 0.85 24.04
C LYS A 4 -7.91 1.53 23.18
N PRO A 5 -7.59 2.06 21.99
CA PRO A 5 -8.55 2.71 21.11
C PRO A 5 -9.47 1.66 20.47
N ASN A 6 -10.67 2.05 20.03
CA ASN A 6 -11.55 1.15 19.26
C ASN A 6 -11.23 1.23 17.76
N ILE A 7 -10.10 0.67 17.31
CA ILE A 7 -9.77 0.63 15.88
C ILE A 7 -10.67 -0.41 15.22
N ASN A 8 -11.61 0.05 14.39
CA ASN A 8 -12.66 -0.78 13.82
C ASN A 8 -12.60 -0.90 12.29
N LEU A 9 -11.53 -0.37 11.68
CA LEU A 9 -11.25 -0.52 10.25
C LEU A 9 -9.76 -0.75 9.97
N PHE A 10 -9.45 -1.77 9.18
CA PHE A 10 -8.10 -2.04 8.67
C PHE A 10 -8.08 -2.12 7.14
N ILE A 11 -7.34 -1.22 6.49
CA ILE A 11 -7.01 -1.31 5.05
C ILE A 11 -5.67 -2.04 4.92
N VAL A 12 -5.75 -3.36 4.75
CA VAL A 12 -4.59 -4.25 4.96
C VAL A 12 -3.72 -4.43 3.72
N GLY A 13 -4.22 -4.08 2.55
CA GLY A 13 -3.49 -4.28 1.30
C GLY A 13 -4.37 -4.21 0.07
N ALA A 14 -3.85 -4.53 -1.11
CA ALA A 14 -2.47 -4.89 -1.39
C ALA A 14 -1.61 -3.68 -1.78
N ALA A 15 -0.30 -3.75 -1.54
CA ALA A 15 0.60 -2.71 -2.03
C ALA A 15 0.59 -2.61 -3.55
N LYS A 16 0.51 -1.37 -4.05
CA LYS A 16 0.39 -0.99 -5.47
C LYS A 16 -0.97 -1.32 -6.11
N SER A 17 -1.99 -1.52 -5.27
CA SER A 17 -3.37 -1.76 -5.67
C SER A 17 -4.32 -0.62 -5.28
N GLY A 18 -3.83 0.62 -5.09
CA GLY A 18 -4.71 1.78 -4.88
C GLY A 18 -5.11 2.09 -3.44
N THR A 19 -4.53 1.41 -2.43
CA THR A 19 -4.77 1.68 -1.00
C THR A 19 -4.60 3.14 -0.60
N THR A 20 -3.64 3.87 -1.18
CA THR A 20 -3.46 5.31 -0.91
C THR A 20 -4.64 6.14 -1.41
N SER A 21 -5.23 5.82 -2.56
CA SER A 21 -6.41 6.54 -3.05
C SER A 21 -7.61 6.25 -2.16
N LEU A 22 -7.85 4.97 -1.83
CA LEU A 22 -8.92 4.55 -0.92
C LEU A 22 -8.81 5.23 0.44
N TYR A 23 -7.62 5.23 1.04
CA TYR A 23 -7.30 5.97 2.25
C TYR A 23 -7.64 7.46 2.10
N ASN A 24 -7.21 8.11 1.02
CA ASN A 24 -7.44 9.54 0.81
C ASN A 24 -8.93 9.87 0.66
N TYR A 25 -9.73 9.02 -0.02
CA TYR A 25 -11.17 9.21 -0.14
C TYR A 25 -11.86 9.06 1.23
N LEU A 26 -11.56 7.99 1.96
CA LEU A 26 -12.13 7.75 3.30
C LEU A 26 -11.73 8.83 4.31
N ASN A 27 -10.48 9.28 4.29
CA ASN A 27 -9.98 10.31 5.22
C ASN A 27 -10.58 11.71 4.99
N GLN A 28 -11.38 11.90 3.92
CA GLN A 28 -12.17 13.12 3.72
C GLN A 28 -13.56 13.03 4.38
N HIS A 29 -14.01 11.84 4.78
CA HIS A 29 -15.35 11.64 5.33
C HIS A 29 -15.43 12.13 6.79
N PRO A 30 -16.48 12.88 7.19
CA PRO A 30 -16.59 13.46 8.54
C PRO A 30 -16.64 12.42 9.66
N ASP A 31 -17.18 11.23 9.40
CA ASP A 31 -17.26 10.13 10.37
C ASP A 31 -16.00 9.24 10.44
N VAL A 32 -14.98 9.50 9.61
CA VAL A 32 -13.78 8.66 9.50
C VAL A 32 -12.55 9.36 10.07
N TYR A 33 -11.78 8.63 10.88
CA TYR A 33 -10.50 9.07 11.41
C TYR A 33 -9.38 8.12 10.99
N PHE A 34 -8.30 8.70 10.46
CA PHE A 34 -7.00 8.06 10.42
C PHE A 34 -5.98 8.91 11.19
N PRO A 35 -4.99 8.28 11.84
CA PRO A 35 -3.92 9.01 12.48
C PRO A 35 -3.01 9.71 11.45
N ASN A 36 -2.23 10.69 11.90
CA ASN A 36 -1.23 11.38 11.07
C ASN A 36 -0.10 10.46 10.57
N VAL A 37 -0.04 9.21 11.06
CA VAL A 37 0.84 8.15 10.56
C VAL A 37 -0.03 7.22 9.73
N LYS A 38 0.02 7.31 8.40
CA LYS A 38 -0.84 6.50 7.52
C LYS A 38 -0.56 5.00 7.65
N GLU A 39 0.69 4.60 7.40
CA GLU A 39 1.14 3.20 7.45
C GLU A 39 1.97 2.98 8.73
N PRO A 40 1.37 2.75 9.92
CA PRO A 40 2.11 2.48 11.15
C PRO A 40 2.82 1.12 11.14
N ASN A 41 2.36 0.16 10.33
CA ASN A 41 2.91 -1.18 10.17
C ASN A 41 3.13 -1.93 11.50
N TYR A 42 2.24 -1.70 12.48
CA TYR A 42 2.41 -2.21 13.85
C TYR A 42 2.29 -3.73 13.92
N TYR A 43 1.27 -4.29 13.26
CA TYR A 43 1.01 -5.72 13.28
C TYR A 43 1.90 -6.55 12.35
N ALA A 44 2.59 -5.92 11.38
CA ALA A 44 3.41 -6.64 10.42
C ALA A 44 4.88 -6.79 10.86
N ALA A 45 5.43 -7.98 10.63
CA ALA A 45 6.84 -8.30 10.73
C ALA A 45 7.59 -7.85 9.48
N ILE A 46 7.83 -6.53 9.38
CA ILE A 46 8.62 -5.90 8.32
C ILE A 46 9.83 -5.14 8.85
N GLU A 47 10.76 -4.85 7.94
CA GLU A 47 11.98 -4.08 8.20
C GLU A 47 12.10 -2.85 7.29
N SER A 48 13.10 -2.01 7.55
CA SER A 48 13.47 -0.87 6.72
C SER A 48 14.95 -0.53 6.86
N GLU A 49 15.61 -0.25 5.74
CA GLU A 49 16.94 0.38 5.76
C GLU A 49 16.91 1.83 6.33
N ASP A 50 15.74 2.48 6.34
CA ASP A 50 15.61 3.84 6.86
C ASP A 50 15.36 3.83 8.37
N SER A 51 16.42 3.94 9.17
CA SER A 51 16.32 4.06 10.63
C SER A 51 15.33 5.13 11.14
N LEU A 52 14.98 6.14 10.33
CA LEU A 52 14.00 7.16 10.72
C LEU A 52 12.57 6.65 10.83
N VAL A 53 12.22 5.55 10.15
CA VAL A 53 10.86 4.99 10.24
C VAL A 53 10.58 4.32 11.59
N TYR A 54 11.63 3.91 12.32
CA TYR A 54 11.52 3.33 13.67
C TYR A 54 11.46 4.38 14.78
N LYS A 55 11.84 5.64 14.49
CA LYS A 55 11.77 6.72 15.48
C LYS A 55 10.32 7.06 15.78
N LYS A 56 10.01 7.25 17.07
CA LYS A 56 8.70 7.71 17.55
C LYS A 56 8.20 8.90 16.72
N PRO A 57 6.96 8.85 16.20
CA PRO A 57 6.39 9.97 15.45
C PRO A 57 6.25 11.20 16.34
N LYS A 58 6.51 12.37 15.75
CA LYS A 58 6.24 13.65 16.42
C LYS A 58 4.75 13.98 16.30
N GLU A 59 4.21 14.58 17.35
CA GLU A 59 2.82 15.03 17.36
C GLU A 59 2.58 16.08 16.25
N ASN A 60 1.39 16.04 15.65
CA ASN A 60 0.96 16.95 14.58
C ASN A 60 1.84 16.96 13.31
N VAL A 61 2.68 15.93 13.12
CA VAL A 61 3.46 15.74 11.90
C VAL A 61 2.90 14.56 11.11
N PHE A 62 2.62 14.79 9.83
CA PHE A 62 2.21 13.72 8.93
C PHE A 62 3.40 12.84 8.52
N TYR A 63 3.22 11.53 8.63
CA TYR A 63 4.15 10.51 8.16
C TYR A 63 3.42 9.56 7.20
N HIS A 64 3.99 9.37 6.01
CA HIS A 64 3.45 8.38 5.07
C HIS A 64 3.56 6.97 5.65
N ASN A 65 4.69 6.65 6.31
CA ASN A 65 4.91 5.37 6.95
C ASN A 65 5.79 5.49 8.20
N LYS A 66 5.61 4.53 9.10
CA LYS A 66 6.43 4.23 10.28
C LYS A 66 6.49 2.71 10.47
N ILE A 67 7.44 2.23 11.26
CA ILE A 67 7.44 0.88 11.80
C ILE A 67 7.36 1.04 13.32
N ILE A 68 6.14 1.00 13.85
CA ILE A 68 5.90 1.10 15.28
C ILE A 68 5.97 -0.30 15.88
N LYS A 69 6.77 -0.49 16.92
CA LYS A 69 6.92 -1.79 17.61
C LYS A 69 6.36 -1.79 19.04
N ASP A 70 6.08 -0.61 19.56
CA ASP A 70 5.60 -0.40 20.93
C ASP A 70 4.10 -0.10 20.93
N GLN A 71 3.35 -0.84 21.75
CA GLN A 71 1.89 -0.75 21.83
C GLN A 71 1.42 0.61 22.30
N ASP A 72 2.06 1.18 23.34
CA ASP A 72 1.70 2.49 23.86
C ASP A 72 1.87 3.57 22.80
N ASN A 73 2.96 3.52 22.03
CA ASN A 73 3.17 4.40 20.90
C ASN A 73 2.12 4.20 19.80
N TYR A 74 1.74 2.96 19.47
CA TYR A 74 0.70 2.68 18.48
C TYR A 74 -0.66 3.22 18.92
N PHE A 75 -1.12 2.89 20.12
CA PHE A 75 -2.40 3.36 20.65
C PHE A 75 -2.44 4.89 20.82
N SER A 76 -1.31 5.52 21.16
CA SER A 76 -1.23 6.99 21.27
C SER A 76 -1.53 7.72 19.95
N LEU A 77 -1.41 7.05 18.79
CA LEU A 77 -1.78 7.62 17.51
C LEU A 77 -3.27 7.97 17.41
N TYR A 78 -4.11 7.29 18.19
CA TYR A 78 -5.56 7.35 18.11
C TYR A 78 -6.21 8.17 19.23
N LYS A 79 -5.43 8.91 20.03
CA LYS A 79 -5.95 9.68 21.18
C LYS A 79 -7.07 10.69 20.85
N ASN A 80 -7.17 11.11 19.59
CA ASN A 80 -8.16 12.09 19.11
C ASN A 80 -9.31 11.45 18.32
N SER A 81 -9.48 10.12 18.36
CA SER A 81 -10.44 9.39 17.55
C SER A 81 -11.84 9.27 18.15
N TYR A 82 -12.04 9.65 19.41
CA TYR A 82 -13.25 9.37 20.21
C TYR A 82 -14.58 9.89 19.64
N LYS A 83 -14.55 10.87 18.73
CA LYS A 83 -15.74 11.47 18.11
C LYS A 83 -16.11 10.86 16.75
N TYR A 84 -15.31 9.93 16.24
CA TYR A 84 -15.48 9.35 14.91
C TYR A 84 -16.10 7.97 15.01
N LYS A 85 -16.97 7.63 14.05
CA LYS A 85 -17.61 6.30 13.99
C LYS A 85 -16.64 5.25 13.47
N ILE A 86 -15.81 5.63 12.50
CA ILE A 86 -14.82 4.76 11.87
C ILE A 86 -13.42 5.24 12.24
N ILE A 87 -12.62 4.34 12.82
CA ILE A 87 -11.25 4.60 13.27
C ILE A 87 -10.37 3.60 12.54
N GLY A 88 -9.57 4.10 11.59
CA GLY A 88 -8.86 3.29 10.61
C GLY A 88 -7.35 3.19 10.82
N ASP A 89 -6.80 2.03 10.45
CA ASP A 89 -5.37 1.80 10.14
C ASP A 89 -5.24 1.40 8.66
N ALA A 90 -4.26 1.95 7.94
CA ALA A 90 -4.03 1.64 6.54
C ALA A 90 -2.58 1.27 6.27
N SER A 91 -2.22 0.02 6.55
CA SER A 91 -0.89 -0.53 6.31
C SER A 91 -0.94 -1.69 5.30
N PRO A 92 -0.57 -1.46 4.02
CA PRO A 92 -0.59 -2.49 2.98
C PRO A 92 0.32 -3.70 3.23
N SER A 93 1.20 -3.61 4.22
CA SER A 93 2.06 -4.71 4.68
C SER A 93 1.31 -5.77 5.47
N TYR A 94 0.15 -5.43 6.05
CA TYR A 94 -0.65 -6.37 6.84
C TYR A 94 -1.17 -7.54 6.01
N LEU A 95 -1.52 -7.32 4.74
CA LEU A 95 -1.94 -8.40 3.84
C LEU A 95 -0.77 -9.34 3.51
N TRP A 96 0.44 -8.81 3.36
CA TRP A 96 1.62 -9.63 3.06
C TRP A 96 2.04 -10.51 4.24
N ASP A 97 2.16 -9.92 5.43
CA ASP A 97 2.46 -10.69 6.63
C ASP A 97 1.19 -11.37 7.11
N THR A 98 0.97 -12.61 6.70
CA THR A 98 -0.22 -13.41 7.02
C THR A 98 -0.47 -13.55 8.52
N ASN A 99 0.54 -13.35 9.38
CA ASN A 99 0.37 -13.35 10.84
C ASN A 99 -0.32 -12.07 11.35
N SER A 100 -0.42 -11.03 10.53
CA SER A 100 -1.08 -9.77 10.90
C SER A 100 -2.57 -9.98 11.15
N SER A 101 -3.23 -10.88 10.42
CA SER A 101 -4.67 -11.15 10.60
C SER A 101 -4.97 -11.64 12.02
N GLN A 102 -4.20 -12.62 12.53
CA GLN A 102 -4.35 -13.13 13.89
C GLN A 102 -4.09 -12.07 14.96
N LYS A 103 -3.06 -11.23 14.78
CA LYS A 103 -2.74 -10.17 15.75
C LYS A 103 -3.82 -9.09 15.76
N ILE A 104 -4.30 -8.67 14.58
CA ILE A 104 -5.41 -7.72 14.47
C ILE A 104 -6.66 -8.30 15.10
N TYR A 105 -7.02 -9.55 14.80
CA TYR A 105 -8.19 -10.22 15.39
C TYR A 105 -8.10 -10.33 16.91
N SER A 106 -6.93 -10.68 17.45
CA SER A 106 -6.70 -10.74 18.90
C SER A 106 -6.94 -9.40 19.59
N ASP A 107 -6.67 -8.28 18.91
CA ASP A 107 -6.89 -6.96 19.48
C ASP A 107 -8.27 -6.37 19.16
N PHE A 108 -8.79 -6.60 17.96
CA PHE A 108 -9.98 -5.97 17.41
C PHE A 108 -10.82 -6.99 16.61
N PRO A 109 -11.44 -7.97 17.30
CA PRO A 109 -12.14 -9.09 16.63
C PRO A 109 -13.37 -8.65 15.82
N GLU A 110 -13.98 -7.53 16.19
CA GLU A 110 -15.15 -6.95 15.51
C GLU A 110 -14.76 -5.94 14.41
N SER A 111 -13.48 -5.77 14.11
CA SER A 111 -13.03 -4.80 13.11
C SER A 111 -13.36 -5.23 11.69
N LYS A 112 -13.67 -4.25 10.85
CA LYS A 112 -13.87 -4.44 9.42
C LYS A 112 -12.53 -4.41 8.68
N ILE A 113 -12.37 -5.31 7.72
CA ILE A 113 -11.16 -5.50 6.90
C ILE A 113 -11.46 -5.11 5.46
N LEU A 114 -10.70 -4.14 4.94
CA LEU A 114 -10.70 -3.74 3.53
C LEU A 114 -9.45 -4.26 2.83
N ILE A 115 -9.67 -5.03 1.77
CA ILE A 115 -8.61 -5.56 0.89
C ILE A 115 -8.88 -5.03 -0.52
N ILE A 116 -7.95 -4.32 -1.13
CA ILE A 116 -8.00 -3.94 -2.55
C ILE A 116 -6.95 -4.70 -3.35
N LEU A 117 -7.39 -5.54 -4.27
CA LEU A 117 -6.55 -6.38 -5.12
C LEU A 117 -6.51 -5.81 -6.53
N ARG A 118 -5.41 -6.06 -7.24
CA ARG A 118 -5.20 -5.63 -8.62
C ARG A 118 -4.58 -6.78 -9.37
N ASN A 119 -4.77 -6.87 -10.69
CA ASN A 119 -4.07 -7.84 -11.52
C ASN A 119 -2.58 -7.96 -11.06
N PRO A 120 -2.15 -9.15 -10.59
CA PRO A 120 -0.90 -9.30 -9.85
C PRO A 120 0.34 -9.01 -10.72
N ILE A 121 0.23 -9.23 -12.03
CA ILE A 121 1.26 -8.88 -13.04
C ILE A 121 1.41 -7.35 -13.11
N ASN A 122 0.28 -6.64 -13.27
CA ASN A 122 0.25 -5.18 -13.32
C ASN A 122 0.68 -4.53 -11.99
N ARG A 123 0.36 -5.17 -10.87
CA ARG A 123 0.80 -4.77 -9.52
C ARG A 123 2.31 -4.88 -9.37
N ALA A 124 2.90 -6.03 -9.74
CA ALA A 124 4.34 -6.28 -9.69
C ALA A 124 5.12 -5.26 -10.52
N PHE A 125 4.69 -5.01 -11.76
CA PHE A 125 5.34 -4.03 -12.62
C PHE A 125 5.17 -2.59 -12.12
N SER A 126 4.00 -2.27 -11.56
CA SER A 126 3.82 -0.98 -10.90
C SER A 126 4.73 -0.78 -9.70
N HIS A 127 5.11 -1.86 -8.99
CA HIS A 127 6.10 -1.82 -7.92
C HIS A 127 7.50 -1.59 -8.48
N TYR A 128 7.89 -2.37 -9.50
CA TYR A 128 9.17 -2.21 -10.20
C TYR A 128 9.39 -0.77 -10.68
N LEU A 129 8.42 -0.18 -11.38
CA LEU A 129 8.51 1.19 -11.87
C LEU A 129 8.62 2.22 -10.74
N MET A 130 7.98 1.96 -9.59
CA MET A 130 8.14 2.79 -8.40
C MET A 130 9.57 2.71 -7.86
N ASN A 131 10.16 1.52 -7.81
CA ASN A 131 11.52 1.31 -7.32
C ASN A 131 12.58 1.89 -8.26
N ILE A 132 12.36 1.84 -9.58
CA ILE A 132 13.21 2.55 -10.56
C ILE A 132 13.13 4.05 -10.32
N LYS A 133 11.91 4.58 -10.14
CA LYS A 133 11.69 6.01 -9.91
C LYS A 133 12.33 6.49 -8.60
N SER A 134 12.29 5.69 -7.54
CA SER A 134 12.88 6.03 -6.24
C SER A 134 14.38 5.75 -6.14
N GLY A 135 14.97 5.13 -7.18
CA GLY A 135 16.36 4.71 -7.23
C GLY A 135 16.69 3.51 -6.35
N VAL A 136 15.68 2.81 -5.84
CA VAL A 136 15.81 1.55 -5.11
C VAL A 136 16.23 0.44 -6.07
N GLU A 137 15.53 0.33 -7.20
CA GLU A 137 15.87 -0.63 -8.25
C GLU A 137 16.93 -0.04 -9.20
N LYS A 138 17.94 -0.85 -9.50
CA LYS A 138 19.07 -0.47 -10.35
C LYS A 138 19.14 -1.27 -11.64
N GLU A 139 18.46 -2.42 -11.70
CA GLU A 139 18.32 -3.21 -12.92
C GLU A 139 17.20 -2.63 -13.78
N ASP A 140 17.48 -2.35 -15.06
CA ASP A 140 16.56 -1.68 -15.98
C ASP A 140 15.69 -2.64 -16.78
N ASP A 141 16.06 -3.92 -16.78
CA ASP A 141 15.26 -5.01 -17.29
C ASP A 141 14.39 -5.62 -16.18
N PHE A 142 13.07 -5.53 -16.33
CA PHE A 142 12.15 -6.02 -15.31
C PHE A 142 12.27 -7.54 -15.07
N PHE A 143 12.51 -8.33 -16.11
CA PHE A 143 12.63 -9.77 -15.96
C PHE A 143 13.88 -10.15 -15.16
N LYS A 144 15.02 -9.50 -15.44
CA LYS A 144 16.24 -9.69 -14.65
C LYS A 144 16.05 -9.26 -13.19
N ALA A 145 15.40 -8.11 -12.96
CA ALA A 145 15.10 -7.64 -11.61
C ALA A 145 14.21 -8.63 -10.85
N LEU A 146 13.19 -9.17 -11.53
CA LEU A 146 12.28 -10.18 -10.99
C LEU A 146 12.98 -11.49 -10.63
N LYS A 147 13.83 -12.02 -11.53
CA LYS A 147 14.58 -13.27 -11.27
C LYS A 147 15.61 -13.10 -10.16
N ARG A 148 16.28 -11.94 -10.09
CA ARG A 148 17.19 -11.62 -8.99
C ARG A 148 16.44 -11.57 -7.66
N ASP A 149 15.32 -10.85 -7.63
CA ASP A 149 14.46 -10.73 -6.45
C ASP A 149 13.97 -12.09 -5.97
N GLU A 150 13.48 -12.93 -6.89
CA GLU A 150 13.02 -14.29 -6.62
C GLU A 150 14.10 -15.16 -5.97
N ASN A 151 15.33 -15.14 -6.48
CA ASN A 151 16.42 -15.96 -5.99
C ASN A 151 17.06 -15.43 -4.69
N THR A 152 16.77 -14.19 -4.29
CA THR A 152 17.35 -13.57 -3.10
C THR A 152 16.54 -13.93 -1.85
N HIS A 153 17.24 -14.30 -0.78
CA HIS A 153 16.68 -14.72 0.49
C HIS A 153 17.39 -14.05 1.68
N PRO A 154 16.73 -13.89 2.84
CA PRO A 154 15.32 -14.23 3.13
C PRO A 154 14.30 -13.27 2.48
N LYS A 155 13.02 -13.66 2.44
CA LYS A 155 11.92 -12.84 1.92
C LYS A 155 11.33 -11.93 3.01
N VAL A 156 12.03 -10.82 3.29
CA VAL A 156 11.61 -9.85 4.32
C VAL A 156 11.27 -8.52 3.65
N TRP A 157 10.04 -8.04 3.84
CA TRP A 157 9.65 -6.75 3.26
C TRP A 157 10.50 -5.63 3.86
N GLY A 158 11.14 -4.86 2.96
CA GLY A 158 11.77 -3.58 3.30
C GLY A 158 13.18 -3.72 3.86
N ASP A 159 13.73 -4.94 3.91
CA ASP A 159 15.11 -5.23 4.34
C ASP A 159 16.19 -4.66 3.40
N GLY A 160 15.79 -4.12 2.24
CA GLY A 160 16.66 -3.54 1.22
C GLY A 160 17.29 -4.55 0.25
N LYS A 161 17.15 -5.85 0.53
CA LYS A 161 17.71 -6.94 -0.29
C LYS A 161 16.70 -7.45 -1.30
N VAL A 162 15.43 -7.56 -0.89
CA VAL A 162 14.32 -8.02 -1.73
C VAL A 162 13.26 -6.93 -1.90
N MET A 163 12.56 -6.98 -3.03
CA MET A 163 11.49 -6.10 -3.46
C MET A 163 10.13 -6.79 -3.46
N LEU A 164 10.11 -8.13 -3.41
CA LEU A 164 8.92 -8.97 -3.33
C LEU A 164 7.97 -8.70 -4.53
N TYR A 165 8.53 -8.65 -5.74
CA TYR A 165 7.77 -8.40 -6.96
C TYR A 165 6.76 -9.51 -7.24
N LYS A 166 7.12 -10.77 -6.98
CA LYS A 166 6.20 -11.90 -7.13
C LYS A 166 5.36 -12.09 -5.88
N GLU A 167 6.01 -12.13 -4.72
CA GLU A 167 5.45 -12.59 -3.46
C GLU A 167 4.26 -11.74 -2.98
N LEU A 168 4.32 -10.42 -3.16
CA LEU A 168 3.19 -9.51 -2.86
C LEU A 168 1.99 -9.63 -3.81
N GLY A 169 2.08 -10.46 -4.85
CA GLY A 169 1.00 -10.78 -5.78
C GLY A 169 0.44 -12.20 -5.61
N MET A 170 0.97 -13.00 -4.68
CA MET A 170 0.44 -14.33 -4.32
C MET A 170 -0.69 -14.14 -3.30
N TYR A 171 -1.85 -13.71 -3.78
CA TYR A 171 -2.92 -13.19 -2.95
C TYR A 171 -3.71 -14.27 -2.23
N TYR A 172 -3.88 -15.46 -2.79
CA TYR A 172 -4.71 -16.50 -2.16
C TYR A 172 -4.33 -16.76 -0.69
N PRO A 173 -3.08 -17.10 -0.33
CA PRO A 173 -2.72 -17.35 1.07
C PRO A 173 -2.87 -16.09 1.94
N GLN A 174 -2.66 -14.91 1.36
CA GLN A 174 -2.75 -13.62 2.06
C GLN A 174 -4.20 -13.25 2.40
N VAL A 175 -5.12 -13.45 1.47
CA VAL A 175 -6.54 -13.17 1.66
C VAL A 175 -7.17 -14.26 2.55
N ASN A 176 -6.80 -15.52 2.34
CA ASN A 176 -7.31 -16.63 3.13
C ASN A 176 -6.98 -16.47 4.63
N SER A 177 -5.79 -15.96 4.97
CA SER A 177 -5.42 -15.78 6.38
C SER A 177 -6.34 -14.81 7.14
N TYR A 178 -7.05 -13.91 6.44
CA TYR A 178 -8.08 -13.07 7.04
C TYR A 178 -9.42 -13.80 7.16
N TYR A 179 -9.83 -14.56 6.13
CA TYR A 179 -11.04 -15.40 6.18
C TYR A 179 -10.94 -16.53 7.23
N ASP A 180 -9.72 -16.95 7.58
CA ASP A 180 -9.50 -17.96 8.62
C ASP A 180 -9.84 -17.46 10.04
N VAL A 181 -9.92 -16.14 10.26
CA VAL A 181 -10.10 -15.56 11.60
C VAL A 181 -11.23 -14.53 11.70
N PHE A 182 -11.56 -13.82 10.62
CA PHE A 182 -12.68 -12.88 10.59
C PHE A 182 -13.88 -13.48 9.86
N ASP A 183 -15.08 -13.15 10.34
CA ASP A 183 -16.31 -13.46 9.63
C ASP A 183 -16.33 -12.80 8.25
N LYS A 184 -16.91 -13.49 7.27
CA LYS A 184 -16.98 -13.03 5.88
C LYS A 184 -17.63 -11.65 5.74
N GLU A 185 -18.63 -11.34 6.56
CA GLU A 185 -19.30 -10.02 6.61
C GLU A 185 -18.39 -8.88 7.08
N ASN A 186 -17.32 -9.19 7.81
CA ASN A 186 -16.31 -8.22 8.24
C ASN A 186 -15.18 -8.06 7.22
N ILE A 187 -15.20 -8.77 6.08
CA ILE A 187 -14.18 -8.66 5.04
C ILE A 187 -14.83 -8.17 3.75
N LYS A 188 -14.33 -7.05 3.21
CA LYS A 188 -14.66 -6.62 1.86
C LYS A 188 -13.41 -6.61 0.98
N VAL A 189 -13.48 -7.42 -0.08
CA VAL A 189 -12.48 -7.48 -1.15
C VAL A 189 -12.94 -6.62 -2.33
N ILE A 190 -12.09 -5.68 -2.72
CA ILE A 190 -12.28 -4.72 -3.81
C ILE A 190 -11.36 -5.10 -4.96
N ILE A 191 -11.87 -5.12 -6.18
CA ILE A 191 -11.08 -5.28 -7.39
C ILE A 191 -10.74 -3.90 -7.95
N TYR A 192 -9.44 -3.62 -8.06
CA TYR A 192 -8.88 -2.33 -8.47
C TYR A 192 -9.47 -1.85 -9.79
N GLU A 193 -9.53 -2.73 -10.79
CA GLU A 193 -9.96 -2.40 -12.14
C GLU A 193 -11.39 -1.86 -12.13
N GLU A 194 -12.30 -2.53 -11.43
CA GLU A 194 -13.71 -2.11 -11.29
C GLU A 194 -13.88 -0.89 -10.39
N PHE A 195 -13.14 -0.83 -9.28
CA PHE A 195 -13.22 0.29 -8.36
C PHE A 195 -12.82 1.60 -9.02
N PHE A 196 -11.80 1.58 -9.90
CA PHE A 196 -11.37 2.78 -10.61
C PHE A 196 -12.07 3.00 -11.95
N GLU A 197 -12.88 2.04 -12.43
CA GLU A 197 -13.80 2.25 -13.55
C GLU A 197 -14.95 3.17 -13.15
N ASP A 198 -15.53 2.96 -11.97
CA ASP A 198 -16.51 3.87 -11.36
C ASP A 198 -16.19 4.06 -9.87
N THR A 199 -15.32 5.04 -9.60
CA THR A 199 -14.83 5.34 -8.24
C THR A 199 -15.97 5.78 -7.31
N LYS A 200 -16.98 6.46 -7.84
CA LYS A 200 -18.12 6.90 -7.04
C LYS A 200 -18.93 5.70 -6.56
N LYS A 201 -19.31 4.80 -7.47
CA LYS A 201 -20.02 3.57 -7.12
C LYS A 201 -19.18 2.66 -6.21
N GLY A 202 -17.89 2.54 -6.49
CA GLY A 202 -16.94 1.80 -5.65
C GLY A 202 -16.91 2.35 -4.22
N MET A 203 -16.84 3.67 -4.06
CA MET A 203 -16.86 4.31 -2.75
C MET A 203 -18.21 4.16 -2.03
N SER A 204 -19.35 4.34 -2.70
CA SER A 204 -20.66 4.09 -2.07
C SER A 204 -20.75 2.65 -1.52
N SER A 205 -20.24 1.65 -2.25
CA SER A 205 -20.19 0.27 -1.77
C SER A 205 -19.23 0.04 -0.59
N VAL A 206 -18.17 0.86 -0.47
CA VAL A 206 -17.30 0.86 0.72
C VAL A 206 -18.02 1.49 1.91
N LEU A 207 -18.72 2.61 1.73
CA LEU A 207 -19.43 3.28 2.82
C LEU A 207 -20.61 2.44 3.34
N GLU A 208 -21.33 1.75 2.45
CA GLU A 208 -22.36 0.78 2.81
C GLU A 208 -21.78 -0.35 3.66
N PHE A 209 -20.65 -0.94 3.25
CA PHE A 209 -19.95 -1.94 4.04
C PHE A 209 -19.48 -1.40 5.39
N LEU A 210 -19.12 -0.12 5.49
CA LEU A 210 -18.74 0.52 6.75
C LEU A 210 -19.94 1.00 7.57
N GLU A 211 -21.17 0.86 7.07
CA GLU A 211 -22.42 1.29 7.72
C GLU A 211 -22.43 2.79 8.09
N ILE A 212 -21.86 3.63 7.22
CA ILE A 212 -21.89 5.08 7.35
C ILE A 212 -22.62 5.71 6.16
N SER A 213 -23.13 6.93 6.36
CA SER A 213 -23.82 7.68 5.31
C SER A 213 -22.89 7.97 4.13
N ASP A 214 -23.47 8.16 2.94
CA ASP A 214 -22.70 8.67 1.80
C ASP A 214 -22.18 10.09 2.06
N PHE A 215 -21.19 10.52 1.27
CA PHE A 215 -20.68 11.89 1.30
C PHE A 215 -21.79 12.89 0.95
N ASN A 216 -21.74 14.11 1.51
CA ASN A 216 -22.61 15.15 0.99
C ASN A 216 -22.19 15.50 -0.44
N LYS A 217 -23.16 15.86 -1.29
CA LYS A 217 -22.90 16.22 -2.69
C LYS A 217 -21.81 17.31 -2.76
N ASN A 218 -20.79 17.07 -3.58
CA ASN A 218 -19.63 17.96 -3.86
C ASN A 218 -18.53 18.03 -2.78
N GLU A 219 -18.52 17.18 -1.75
CA GLU A 219 -17.45 17.18 -0.74
C GLU A 219 -16.17 16.45 -1.17
N VAL A 220 -16.26 15.50 -2.10
CA VAL A 220 -15.11 14.70 -2.56
C VAL A 220 -15.00 14.71 -4.07
N ASP A 221 -13.82 15.11 -4.54
CA ASP A 221 -13.41 15.00 -5.93
C ASP A 221 -12.89 13.58 -6.20
N PHE A 222 -13.80 12.70 -6.67
CA PHE A 222 -13.46 11.35 -7.10
C PHE A 222 -12.71 11.31 -8.44
N ASP A 223 -12.79 12.38 -9.25
CA ASP A 223 -12.11 12.50 -10.53
C ASP A 223 -10.61 12.79 -10.36
N LYS A 224 -10.20 13.21 -9.17
CA LYS A 224 -8.80 13.41 -8.82
C LYS A 224 -8.02 12.09 -8.87
N VAL A 225 -7.27 11.91 -9.95
CA VAL A 225 -6.32 10.81 -10.09
C VAL A 225 -5.11 11.05 -9.19
N TYR A 226 -5.05 10.33 -8.07
CA TYR A 226 -3.87 10.29 -7.22
C TYR A 226 -2.78 9.41 -7.85
N ASN A 227 -1.51 9.81 -7.70
CA ASN A 227 -0.32 9.03 -8.10
C ASN A 227 -0.09 8.81 -9.61
N VAL A 228 -0.34 9.84 -10.44
CA VAL A 228 0.03 9.81 -11.87
C VAL A 228 1.50 9.41 -12.07
N TYR A 229 1.75 8.51 -13.02
CA TYR A 229 3.09 8.00 -13.31
C TYR A 229 4.03 9.10 -13.80
N LYS A 230 5.28 9.09 -13.30
CA LYS A 230 6.37 9.98 -13.69
C LYS A 230 7.66 9.18 -13.75
N SER A 231 8.51 9.45 -14.74
CA SER A 231 9.83 8.80 -14.88
C SER A 231 10.98 9.75 -14.55
N PRO A 232 12.17 9.25 -14.16
CA PRO A 232 13.37 10.06 -14.03
C PRO A 232 13.68 10.84 -15.31
N ASN A 233 14.02 12.12 -15.17
CA ASN A 233 14.33 12.99 -16.30
C ASN A 233 15.81 12.82 -16.73
N GLY A 234 16.06 11.79 -17.53
CA GLY A 234 17.38 11.51 -18.11
C GLY A 234 18.35 10.75 -17.21
N LYS A 235 19.55 10.47 -17.74
CA LYS A 235 20.58 9.63 -17.09
C LYS A 235 21.10 10.25 -15.79
N LEU A 236 21.32 11.56 -15.74
CA LEU A 236 21.83 12.24 -14.54
C LEU A 236 20.87 12.12 -13.36
N SER A 237 19.58 12.41 -13.57
CA SER A 237 18.53 12.25 -12.55
C SER A 237 18.48 10.81 -12.03
N LYS A 238 18.60 9.83 -12.93
CA LYS A 238 18.64 8.40 -12.57
C LYS A 238 19.85 8.06 -11.71
N THR A 239 21.04 8.52 -12.09
CA THR A 239 22.27 8.32 -11.31
C THR A 239 22.17 8.95 -9.93
N LEU A 240 21.67 10.19 -9.83
CA LEU A 240 21.46 10.87 -8.55
C LEU A 240 20.50 10.10 -7.64
N LEU A 241 19.36 9.64 -8.17
CA LEU A 241 18.36 8.87 -7.42
C LEU A 241 18.90 7.52 -6.95
N ARG A 242 19.73 6.84 -7.76
CA ARG A 242 20.39 5.56 -7.39
C ARG A 242 21.40 5.71 -6.23
N HIS A 243 21.94 6.92 -6.01
CA HIS A 243 22.80 7.24 -4.86
C HIS A 243 21.98 7.78 -3.67
N ARG A 244 20.97 7.01 -3.24
CA ARG A 244 19.95 7.40 -2.25
C ARG A 244 20.51 8.01 -0.97
N THR A 245 21.57 7.44 -0.39
CA THR A 245 22.18 7.93 0.86
C THR A 245 22.76 9.33 0.71
N LYS A 246 23.61 9.54 -0.30
CA LYS A 246 24.20 10.85 -0.63
C LYS A 246 23.12 11.86 -1.00
N PHE A 247 22.15 11.44 -1.81
CA PHE A 247 21.06 12.30 -2.23
C PHE A 247 20.17 12.74 -1.05
N ASN A 248 19.78 11.81 -0.17
CA ASN A 248 19.00 12.12 1.02
C ASN A 248 19.76 13.01 2.02
N PHE A 249 21.08 12.82 2.15
CA PHE A 249 21.94 13.67 2.97
C PHE A 249 21.92 15.12 2.48
N ILE A 250 22.13 15.35 1.18
CA ILE A 250 22.04 16.69 0.57
C ILE A 250 20.63 17.27 0.74
N ARG A 251 19.60 16.43 0.51
CA ARG A 251 18.20 16.84 0.62
C ARG A 251 17.84 17.28 2.04
N ARG A 252 18.48 16.74 3.09
CA ARG A 252 18.23 17.13 4.48
C ARG A 252 18.43 18.63 4.72
N PHE A 253 19.46 19.21 4.09
CA PHE A 253 19.82 20.62 4.20
C PHE A 253 19.18 21.51 3.12
N THR A 254 18.41 20.93 2.20
CA THR A 254 17.77 21.66 1.10
C THR A 254 16.45 22.30 1.56
N PRO A 255 16.21 23.60 1.32
CA PRO A 255 14.92 24.27 1.63
C PRO A 255 13.73 23.62 0.91
N ASN A 256 12.52 23.70 1.50
CA ASN A 256 11.32 23.04 0.96
C ASN A 256 10.94 23.51 -0.46
N ARG A 257 11.10 24.81 -0.77
CA ARG A 257 10.86 25.35 -2.11
C ARG A 257 11.80 24.73 -3.15
N LEU A 258 13.08 24.57 -2.80
CA LEU A 258 14.08 23.97 -3.68
C LEU A 258 13.89 22.45 -3.80
N LYS A 259 13.50 21.76 -2.73
CA LYS A 259 13.08 20.35 -2.79
C LYS A 259 11.92 20.15 -3.77
N TYR A 260 10.89 20.98 -3.67
CA TYR A 260 9.73 20.94 -4.56
C TYR A 260 10.12 21.22 -6.01
N PHE A 261 10.96 22.23 -6.25
CA PHE A 261 11.48 22.55 -7.57
C PHE A 261 12.29 21.40 -8.17
N LEU A 262 13.28 20.87 -7.42
CA LEU A 262 14.09 19.73 -7.84
C LEU A 262 13.21 18.52 -8.17
N GLN A 263 12.24 18.22 -7.32
CA GLN A 263 11.37 17.05 -7.51
C GLN A 263 10.43 17.21 -8.71
N ASN A 264 9.81 18.37 -8.90
CA ASN A 264 8.77 18.53 -9.92
C ASN A 264 9.25 19.06 -11.27
N LYS A 265 10.41 19.72 -11.33
CA LYS A 265 10.93 20.36 -12.56
C LYS A 265 12.22 19.74 -13.08
N ILE A 266 13.05 19.18 -12.20
CA ILE A 266 14.38 18.67 -12.60
C ILE A 266 14.40 17.15 -12.65
N LEU A 267 14.09 16.48 -11.54
CA LEU A 267 14.34 15.04 -11.36
C LEU A 267 13.36 14.14 -12.10
N PHE A 268 12.11 14.59 -12.28
CA PHE A 268 11.04 13.78 -12.85
C PHE A 268 10.34 14.51 -14.00
N LYS A 269 9.92 13.74 -15.00
CA LYS A 269 9.08 14.21 -16.11
C LYS A 269 7.79 13.40 -16.19
N ASN A 270 6.75 14.02 -16.75
CA ASN A 270 5.56 13.28 -17.16
C ASN A 270 5.94 12.37 -18.35
N SER A 271 5.44 11.15 -18.33
CA SER A 271 5.72 10.14 -19.35
C SER A 271 4.63 9.09 -19.35
N SER A 272 4.42 8.41 -20.47
CA SER A 272 3.61 7.18 -20.50
C SER A 272 4.29 6.06 -19.72
N LYS A 273 3.50 5.16 -19.14
CA LYS A 273 4.04 3.93 -18.53
C LYS A 273 4.74 3.12 -19.63
N PRO A 274 5.98 2.63 -19.41
CA PRO A 274 6.62 1.74 -20.36
C PRO A 274 5.80 0.46 -20.49
N LYS A 275 5.93 -0.23 -21.64
CA LYS A 275 5.35 -1.57 -21.79
C LYS A 275 6.20 -2.59 -21.04
N MET A 276 5.56 -3.59 -20.45
CA MET A 276 6.25 -4.75 -19.87
C MET A 276 6.84 -5.59 -21.00
N GLY A 277 8.03 -6.15 -20.79
CA GLY A 277 8.60 -7.13 -21.72
C GLY A 277 7.84 -8.46 -21.67
N ASN A 278 7.70 -9.12 -22.83
CA ASN A 278 6.92 -10.36 -22.97
C ASN A 278 7.43 -11.48 -22.04
N GLU A 279 8.74 -11.60 -21.84
CA GLU A 279 9.33 -12.62 -20.97
C GLU A 279 8.84 -12.49 -19.51
N ALA A 280 8.87 -11.27 -18.96
CA ALA A 280 8.36 -11.01 -17.61
C ALA A 280 6.85 -11.27 -17.51
N TYR A 281 6.09 -10.87 -18.52
CA TYR A 281 4.64 -11.10 -18.57
C TYR A 281 4.32 -12.60 -18.54
N SER A 282 4.87 -13.37 -19.50
CA SER A 282 4.63 -14.80 -19.59
C SER A 282 5.13 -15.57 -18.36
N TYR A 283 6.21 -15.10 -17.73
CA TYR A 283 6.70 -15.66 -16.48
C TYR A 283 5.69 -15.47 -15.34
N LEU A 284 5.26 -14.23 -15.11
CA LEU A 284 4.33 -13.90 -14.02
C LEU A 284 2.94 -14.51 -14.24
N LEU A 285 2.48 -14.58 -15.50
CA LEU A 285 1.22 -15.25 -15.85
C LEU A 285 1.20 -16.70 -15.36
N ARG A 286 2.24 -17.47 -15.69
CA ARG A 286 2.40 -18.85 -15.21
C ARG A 286 2.56 -18.92 -13.69
N ALA A 287 3.32 -17.98 -13.10
CA ALA A 287 3.57 -17.99 -11.66
C ALA A 287 2.31 -17.72 -10.82
N PHE A 288 1.37 -16.90 -11.32
CA PHE A 288 0.15 -16.52 -10.61
C PHE A 288 -1.07 -17.39 -10.97
N GLN A 289 -1.00 -18.19 -12.04
CA GLN A 289 -2.18 -18.92 -12.55
C GLN A 289 -2.92 -19.73 -11.46
N GLN A 290 -2.20 -20.57 -10.72
CA GLN A 290 -2.81 -21.38 -9.65
C GLN A 290 -3.31 -20.54 -8.48
N ASP A 291 -2.57 -19.47 -8.13
CA ASP A 291 -2.95 -18.56 -7.05
C ASP A 291 -4.25 -17.82 -7.38
N ILE A 292 -4.40 -17.35 -8.62
CA ILE A 292 -5.62 -16.71 -9.12
C ILE A 292 -6.79 -17.69 -9.09
N MET A 293 -6.62 -18.92 -9.58
CA MET A 293 -7.69 -19.92 -9.56
C MET A 293 -8.16 -20.23 -8.14
N ASN A 294 -7.24 -20.34 -7.17
CA ASN A 294 -7.59 -20.56 -5.77
C ASN A 294 -8.31 -19.34 -5.18
N LEU A 295 -7.85 -18.13 -5.53
CA LEU A 295 -8.46 -16.87 -5.10
C LEU A 295 -9.89 -16.72 -5.65
N GLU A 296 -10.14 -17.08 -6.90
CA GLU A 296 -11.51 -17.07 -7.47
C GLU A 296 -12.45 -17.98 -6.71
N GLY A 297 -11.99 -19.19 -6.38
CA GLY A 297 -12.75 -20.13 -5.55
C GLY A 297 -13.06 -19.56 -4.16
N LEU A 298 -12.07 -18.93 -3.52
CA LEU A 298 -12.24 -18.29 -2.21
C LEU A 298 -13.23 -17.12 -2.25
N LEU A 299 -13.13 -16.27 -3.28
CA LEU A 299 -13.96 -15.07 -3.41
C LEU A 299 -15.33 -15.37 -4.04
N ASN A 300 -15.51 -16.55 -4.63
CA ASN A 300 -16.63 -16.88 -5.51
C ASN A 300 -16.86 -15.80 -6.57
N ARG A 301 -15.78 -15.44 -7.28
CA ARG A 301 -15.74 -14.30 -8.18
C ARG A 301 -14.85 -14.60 -9.38
N ASP A 302 -15.29 -14.16 -10.55
CA ASP A 302 -14.51 -14.24 -11.80
C ASP A 302 -13.35 -13.24 -11.78
N LEU A 303 -12.15 -13.75 -12.06
CA LEU A 303 -10.90 -13.00 -12.24
C LEU A 303 -10.21 -13.40 -13.56
N ASP A 304 -10.96 -13.85 -14.57
CA ASP A 304 -10.43 -14.26 -15.88
C ASP A 304 -9.59 -13.17 -16.55
N GLY A 305 -9.91 -11.89 -16.32
CA GLY A 305 -9.10 -10.75 -16.78
C GLY A 305 -7.67 -10.68 -16.21
N TRP A 306 -7.32 -11.58 -15.28
CA TRP A 306 -5.99 -11.70 -14.70
C TRP A 306 -5.19 -12.91 -15.22
N LYS A 307 -5.81 -13.79 -16.02
CA LYS A 307 -5.23 -15.04 -16.54
C LYS A 307 -4.74 -14.95 -17.98
#